data_AF-A0A077HSF1-F1
#
_entry.id   AF-A0A077HSF1-F1
#
_cell.length_a   1.000
_cell.length_b   1.000
_cell.length_c   1.000
_cell.angle_alpha   90.00
_cell.angle_beta   90.00
_cell.angle_gamma   90.00
#
_symmetry.space_group_name_H-M   'P 1'
#
loop_
_entity.id
_entity.type
_entity.pdbx_description
1 polymer ?
#
loop_
_entity_poly.entity_id
_entity_poly.type
_entity_poly.pdbx_seq_one_letter_code
_entity_poly.pdbx_strand_id
1 'polypeptide(L)'
;MRKIAGCLATITSAAALAGCGGATVDSDDVTETATATSTSETTETASSSTVVERSSSAGGGASDQPAREVTEVPQQASAFTPAEEAYLAGLRENGVNIDGVEDQLTATGATVCEDDLITRDAVAGQLVEQRRTDMDAAGVATLIDDTARANLCS
;
A
#
# COMPACT_ATOMS: atom_id res chain seq x y z
N MET A 1 35.38 48.05 -3.62
CA MET A 1 35.08 49.11 -4.63
C MET A 1 35.04 48.47 -6.01
N ARG A 2 34.09 48.90 -6.88
CA ARG A 2 33.73 48.44 -8.25
C ARG A 2 32.87 47.15 -8.24
N LYS A 3 31.53 47.14 -8.36
CA LYS A 3 30.53 47.73 -9.29
C LYS A 3 30.65 47.27 -10.76
N ILE A 4 29.94 46.21 -11.14
CA ILE A 4 29.41 45.86 -12.48
C ILE A 4 28.18 44.94 -12.19
N ALA A 5 26.89 45.22 -12.41
CA ALA A 5 26.08 45.92 -13.41
C ALA A 5 25.71 45.07 -14.66
N GLY A 6 24.44 44.63 -14.75
CA GLY A 6 23.74 44.14 -15.95
C GLY A 6 23.72 42.61 -16.11
N CYS A 7 22.64 41.91 -16.46
CA CYS A 7 21.37 42.29 -17.09
C CYS A 7 20.24 41.32 -16.68
N LEU A 8 19.02 41.86 -16.58
CA LEU A 8 17.75 41.13 -16.52
C LEU A 8 17.57 40.21 -17.73
N ALA A 9 17.08 38.99 -17.49
CA ALA A 9 16.22 38.27 -18.43
C ALA A 9 15.09 37.62 -17.63
N THR A 10 14.00 38.36 -17.44
CA THR A 10 12.73 37.83 -16.93
C THR A 10 12.06 37.05 -18.05
N ILE A 11 12.08 35.72 -17.97
CA ILE A 11 11.23 34.87 -18.83
C ILE A 11 9.94 34.59 -18.05
N THR A 12 8.96 35.48 -18.24
CA THR A 12 7.55 35.22 -17.94
C THR A 12 6.97 34.32 -19.03
N SER A 13 6.92 33.01 -18.78
CA SER A 13 6.08 32.09 -19.56
C SER A 13 4.79 31.85 -18.80
N ALA A 14 3.70 32.41 -19.35
CA ALA A 14 2.35 32.25 -18.85
C ALA A 14 1.84 30.81 -19.06
N ALA A 15 1.01 30.39 -18.12
CA ALA A 15 0.40 29.09 -17.98
C ALA A 15 -0.48 28.65 -19.16
N ALA A 16 -0.47 27.33 -19.43
CA ALA A 16 -1.63 26.60 -19.90
C ALA A 16 -1.73 25.29 -19.10
N LEU A 17 -2.37 25.35 -17.92
CA LEU A 17 -2.87 24.15 -17.27
C LEU A 17 -4.02 23.62 -18.15
N ALA A 18 -3.73 22.62 -18.98
CA ALA A 18 -4.77 21.76 -19.51
C ALA A 18 -5.40 21.03 -18.33
N GLY A 19 -6.68 21.31 -18.09
CA GLY A 19 -7.42 20.81 -16.94
C GLY A 19 -7.45 19.29 -16.87
N CYS A 20 -7.34 18.79 -15.64
CA CYS A 20 -7.79 17.48 -15.25
C CYS A 20 -9.32 17.46 -15.41
N GLY A 21 -9.81 17.00 -16.56
CA GLY A 21 -11.23 16.77 -16.81
C GLY A 21 -11.72 15.68 -15.86
N GLY A 22 -12.59 16.07 -14.93
CA GLY A 22 -13.20 15.18 -13.97
C GLY A 22 -14.02 14.09 -14.65
N ALA A 23 -13.68 12.84 -14.38
CA ALA A 23 -14.63 11.74 -14.52
C ALA A 23 -15.62 11.84 -13.35
N THR A 24 -16.70 12.59 -13.53
CA THR A 24 -17.90 12.37 -12.74
C THR A 24 -18.46 11.02 -13.16
N VAL A 25 -18.53 10.08 -12.22
CA VAL A 25 -19.33 8.86 -12.37
C VAL A 25 -20.78 9.29 -12.54
N ASP A 26 -21.33 9.06 -13.72
CA ASP A 26 -22.78 9.05 -13.95
C ASP A 26 -23.35 7.93 -13.08
N SER A 27 -24.02 8.30 -11.99
CA SER A 27 -25.00 7.42 -11.36
C SER A 27 -26.33 7.68 -12.04
N ASP A 28 -26.53 7.04 -13.20
CA ASP A 28 -27.88 6.90 -13.74
C ASP A 28 -28.62 5.80 -12.98
N ASP A 29 -29.53 6.28 -12.15
CA ASP A 29 -30.92 5.83 -12.04
C ASP A 29 -31.21 4.38 -11.62
N VAL A 30 -31.60 4.26 -10.34
CA VAL A 30 -32.40 3.15 -9.83
C VAL A 30 -33.86 3.41 -10.22
N THR A 31 -34.53 2.38 -10.76
CA THR A 31 -35.99 2.17 -11.00
C THR A 31 -36.31 2.15 -12.52
N GLU A 32 -36.73 1.05 -13.15
CA GLU A 32 -37.96 0.32 -12.86
C GLU A 32 -37.96 -1.12 -13.39
N THR A 33 -38.31 -2.04 -12.49
CA THR A 33 -39.11 -3.27 -12.61
C THR A 33 -39.39 -3.88 -14.00
N ALA A 34 -38.96 -5.14 -14.19
CA ALA A 34 -39.70 -6.13 -14.96
C ALA A 34 -40.04 -7.34 -14.07
N THR A 35 -41.32 -7.40 -13.73
CA THR A 35 -42.06 -8.46 -13.06
C THR A 35 -41.90 -9.82 -13.73
N ALA A 36 -41.61 -10.85 -12.94
CA ALA A 36 -42.14 -12.20 -13.17
C ALA A 36 -42.64 -12.77 -11.84
N THR A 37 -43.95 -12.65 -11.67
CA THR A 37 -44.78 -13.26 -10.65
C THR A 37 -44.74 -14.80 -10.72
N SER A 38 -44.60 -15.44 -9.57
CA SER A 38 -45.30 -16.69 -9.26
C SER A 38 -45.69 -16.65 -7.79
N THR A 39 -46.98 -16.42 -7.57
CA THR A 39 -47.69 -16.57 -6.30
C THR A 39 -48.10 -18.03 -6.14
N SER A 40 -47.98 -18.56 -4.91
CA SER A 40 -49.01 -19.30 -4.16
C SER A 40 -48.35 -19.87 -2.90
N GLU A 41 -48.63 -19.32 -1.73
CA GLU A 41 -49.72 -19.68 -0.80
C GLU A 41 -49.25 -20.61 0.33
N THR A 42 -49.03 -19.94 1.46
CA THR A 42 -49.41 -20.25 2.85
C THR A 42 -50.02 -21.62 3.18
N THR A 43 -49.42 -22.23 4.22
CA THR A 43 -49.97 -23.17 5.24
C THR A 43 -50.52 -24.52 4.80
N GLU A 44 -50.04 -25.58 5.45
CA GLU A 44 -50.83 -26.37 6.41
C GLU A 44 -49.91 -27.30 7.21
N THR A 45 -50.40 -27.60 8.40
CA THR A 45 -49.81 -28.35 9.51
C THR A 45 -49.80 -29.85 9.24
N ALA A 46 -48.80 -30.57 9.80
CA ALA A 46 -48.96 -31.79 10.63
C ALA A 46 -47.86 -32.84 10.43
N SER A 47 -47.36 -33.29 11.58
CA SER A 47 -46.71 -34.56 11.91
C SER A 47 -46.55 -35.60 10.80
N SER A 48 -45.32 -36.11 10.66
CA SER A 48 -45.09 -37.53 10.99
C SER A 48 -43.61 -37.84 11.15
N SER A 49 -43.33 -38.62 12.18
CA SER A 49 -42.03 -39.12 12.59
C SER A 49 -41.37 -39.99 11.53
N THR A 50 -40.11 -39.73 11.22
CA THR A 50 -39.19 -40.78 10.79
C THR A 50 -37.85 -40.56 11.47
N VAL A 51 -37.56 -41.44 12.41
CA VAL A 51 -36.24 -41.67 13.00
C VAL A 51 -35.32 -42.02 11.85
N VAL A 52 -34.43 -41.11 11.48
CA VAL A 52 -33.24 -41.45 10.70
C VAL A 52 -32.09 -41.54 11.70
N GLU A 53 -31.90 -42.76 12.22
CA GLU A 53 -30.61 -43.15 12.80
C GLU A 53 -29.55 -42.98 11.71
N ARG A 54 -28.85 -41.84 11.73
CA ARG A 54 -27.62 -41.66 10.96
C ARG A 54 -26.46 -42.05 11.86
N SER A 55 -26.25 -43.35 11.94
CA SER A 55 -25.06 -43.94 12.55
C SER A 55 -23.83 -43.63 11.67
N SER A 56 -22.75 -43.19 12.33
CA SER A 56 -21.37 -42.97 11.81
C SER A 56 -21.24 -41.90 10.71
N SER A 57 -20.44 -40.85 10.86
CA SER A 57 -19.03 -40.89 11.26
C SER A 57 -18.66 -39.63 12.04
N ALA A 58 -17.86 -39.79 13.09
CA ALA A 58 -17.19 -38.69 13.78
C ALA A 58 -16.22 -37.98 12.81
N GLY A 59 -16.75 -37.09 11.98
CA GLY A 59 -15.96 -36.03 11.39
C GLY A 59 -15.58 -35.10 12.51
N GLY A 60 -14.30 -35.07 12.87
CA GLY A 60 -13.76 -34.21 13.93
C GLY A 60 -14.05 -32.75 13.62
N GLY A 61 -15.21 -32.27 14.06
CA GLY A 61 -15.52 -30.86 14.11
C GLY A 61 -14.57 -30.21 15.09
N ALA A 62 -13.93 -29.12 14.69
CA ALA A 62 -13.20 -28.28 15.63
C ALA A 62 -14.18 -27.86 16.72
N SER A 63 -14.03 -28.43 17.92
CA SER A 63 -14.84 -28.06 19.07
C SER A 63 -14.51 -26.63 19.43
N ASP A 64 -15.53 -25.77 19.46
CA ASP A 64 -15.41 -24.41 19.96
C ASP A 64 -14.96 -24.48 21.43
N GLN A 65 -13.76 -23.97 21.70
CA GLN A 65 -13.12 -24.04 23.02
C GLN A 65 -13.13 -22.65 23.65
N PRO A 66 -13.36 -22.57 24.98
CA PRO A 66 -13.39 -21.29 25.66
C PRO A 66 -12.03 -20.58 25.50
N ALA A 67 -12.07 -19.26 25.31
CA ALA A 67 -10.88 -18.43 25.24
C ALA A 67 -10.00 -18.67 26.48
N ARG A 68 -8.72 -18.97 26.25
CA ARG A 68 -7.73 -19.18 27.32
C ARG A 68 -6.96 -17.89 27.57
N GLU A 69 -6.55 -17.70 28.82
CA GLU A 69 -5.70 -16.59 29.21
C GLU A 69 -4.34 -16.70 28.49
N VAL A 70 -3.97 -15.62 27.80
CA VAL A 70 -2.66 -15.50 27.14
C VAL A 70 -1.74 -14.79 28.12
N THR A 71 -0.85 -15.54 28.77
CA THR A 71 0.05 -15.02 29.81
C THR A 71 1.17 -14.15 29.24
N GLU A 72 1.45 -14.25 27.94
CA GLU A 72 2.56 -13.55 27.31
C GLU A 72 2.19 -13.13 25.88
N VAL A 73 2.33 -11.83 25.59
CA VAL A 73 2.23 -11.33 24.22
C VAL A 73 3.46 -11.84 23.47
N PRO A 74 3.30 -12.57 22.35
CA PRO A 74 4.44 -13.01 21.56
C PRO A 74 5.27 -11.80 21.18
N GLN A 75 6.55 -11.82 21.52
CA GLN A 75 7.49 -10.79 21.08
C GLN A 75 7.48 -10.78 19.56
N GLN A 76 6.96 -9.70 18.98
CA GLN A 76 7.04 -9.47 17.55
C GLN A 76 8.53 -9.23 17.26
N ALA A 77 9.15 -10.11 16.49
CA ALA A 77 10.47 -9.83 15.94
C ALA A 77 10.40 -8.52 15.12
N SER A 78 11.52 -7.81 14.99
CA SER A 78 11.62 -6.71 14.02
C SER A 78 11.05 -7.17 12.68
N ALA A 79 10.22 -6.32 12.06
CA ALA A 79 9.65 -6.60 10.74
C ALA A 79 10.73 -6.66 9.64
N PHE A 80 11.93 -6.15 9.95
CA PHE A 80 13.06 -6.02 9.05
C PHE A 80 14.27 -6.81 9.56
N THR A 81 15.04 -7.34 8.62
CA THR A 81 16.36 -7.90 8.89
C THR A 81 17.35 -6.79 9.26
N PRO A 82 18.50 -7.11 9.90
CA PRO A 82 19.49 -6.09 10.24
C PRO A 82 20.03 -5.31 9.03
N ALA A 83 20.10 -5.93 7.86
CA ALA A 83 20.51 -5.28 6.62
C ALA A 83 19.48 -4.26 6.15
N GLU A 84 18.20 -4.61 6.21
CA GLU A 84 17.09 -3.71 5.88
C GLU A 84 16.97 -2.56 6.89
N GLU A 85 17.17 -2.83 8.19
CA GLU A 85 17.24 -1.78 9.21
C GLU A 85 18.37 -0.79 8.93
N ALA A 86 19.56 -1.27 8.53
CA ALA A 86 20.69 -0.42 8.18
C ALA A 86 20.44 0.42 6.91
N TYR A 87 19.80 -0.18 5.90
CA TYR A 87 19.35 0.52 4.71
C TYR A 87 18.36 1.65 5.05
N LEU A 88 17.30 1.34 5.80
CA LEU A 88 16.28 2.30 6.21
C LEU A 88 16.86 3.41 7.12
N ALA A 89 17.78 3.06 8.02
CA ALA A 89 18.50 4.03 8.83
C ALA A 89 19.31 4.99 7.95
N GLY A 90 20.02 4.47 6.95
CA GLY A 90 20.77 5.28 5.99
C GLY A 90 19.89 6.30 5.25
N LEU A 91 18.68 5.90 4.83
CA LEU A 91 17.73 6.83 4.23
C LEU A 91 17.27 7.92 5.20
N ARG A 92 16.92 7.53 6.43
CA ARG A 92 16.46 8.44 7.48
C ARG A 92 17.52 9.46 7.88
N GLU A 93 18.75 9.01 8.09
CA GLU A 93 19.89 9.84 8.46
C GLU A 93 20.22 10.88 7.38
N ASN A 94 19.94 10.57 6.11
CA ASN A 94 20.15 11.46 4.97
C ASN A 94 18.91 12.31 4.63
N GLY A 95 17.93 12.40 5.54
CA GLY A 95 16.82 13.34 5.42
C GLY A 95 15.65 12.85 4.57
N VAL A 96 15.48 11.53 4.42
CA VAL A 96 14.23 10.95 3.92
C VAL A 96 13.36 10.55 5.13
N ASN A 97 12.20 11.17 5.28
CA ASN A 97 11.16 10.65 6.17
C ASN A 97 10.71 9.31 5.59
N ILE A 98 10.88 8.22 6.33
CA ILE A 98 10.52 6.86 5.89
C ILE A 98 9.25 6.33 6.56
N ASP A 99 8.71 7.04 7.54
CA ASP A 99 7.61 6.56 8.38
C ASP A 99 6.35 6.25 7.55
N GLY A 100 5.92 4.99 7.60
CA GLY A 100 4.73 4.48 6.91
C GLY A 100 4.97 4.00 5.47
N VAL A 101 6.21 3.99 4.97
CA VAL A 101 6.54 3.42 3.65
C VAL A 101 7.82 2.56 3.68
N GLU A 102 8.25 2.13 4.85
CA GLU A 102 9.46 1.33 5.05
C GLU A 102 9.46 0.08 4.19
N ASP A 103 8.33 -0.63 4.12
CA ASP A 103 8.16 -1.81 3.27
C ASP A 103 8.36 -1.50 1.78
N GLN A 104 7.81 -0.37 1.31
CA GLN A 104 7.96 0.07 -0.08
C GLN A 104 9.41 0.44 -0.39
N LEU A 105 10.09 1.12 0.53
CA LEU A 105 11.49 1.50 0.35
C LEU A 105 12.38 0.27 0.35
N THR A 106 12.18 -0.66 1.29
CA THR A 106 12.92 -1.91 1.34
C THR A 106 12.72 -2.73 0.06
N ALA A 107 11.48 -2.86 -0.42
CA ALA A 107 11.19 -3.52 -1.69
C ALA A 107 11.86 -2.81 -2.88
N THR A 108 11.87 -1.48 -2.89
CA THR A 108 12.53 -0.68 -3.93
C THR A 108 14.06 -0.83 -3.87
N GLY A 109 14.65 -0.85 -2.68
CA GLY A 109 16.07 -1.10 -2.49
C GLY A 109 16.49 -2.49 -2.99
N ALA A 110 15.64 -3.51 -2.82
CA ALA A 110 15.90 -4.84 -3.35
C ALA A 110 15.99 -4.86 -4.88
N THR A 111 15.16 -4.09 -5.61
CA THR A 111 15.22 -4.05 -7.08
C THR A 111 16.50 -3.40 -7.61
N VAL A 112 17.16 -2.54 -6.82
CA VAL A 112 18.47 -1.97 -7.17
C VAL A 112 19.52 -3.06 -7.31
N CYS A 113 19.45 -4.13 -6.51
CA CYS A 113 20.39 -5.25 -6.58
C CYS A 113 20.24 -6.06 -7.89
N GLU A 114 19.10 -5.92 -8.57
CA GLU A 114 18.83 -6.51 -9.88
C GLU A 114 19.08 -5.53 -11.03
N ASP A 115 19.64 -4.35 -10.74
CA ASP A 115 19.81 -3.21 -11.65
C ASP A 115 18.49 -2.73 -12.30
N ASP A 116 17.33 -3.01 -11.69
CA ASP A 116 16.04 -2.43 -12.07
C ASP A 116 15.84 -1.10 -11.34
N LEU A 117 16.20 -0.03 -12.04
CA LEU A 117 16.18 1.34 -11.54
C LEU A 117 14.87 2.07 -11.83
N ILE A 118 13.93 1.46 -12.57
CA ILE A 118 12.68 2.13 -12.96
C ILE A 118 11.83 2.39 -11.71
N THR A 119 11.69 1.37 -10.86
CA THR A 119 10.94 1.47 -9.60
C THR A 119 11.60 2.48 -8.66
N ARG A 120 12.94 2.45 -8.57
CA ARG A 120 13.73 3.41 -7.79
C ARG A 120 13.41 4.85 -8.16
N ASP A 121 13.45 5.17 -9.46
CA ASP A 121 13.25 6.53 -9.94
C ASP A 121 11.80 7.00 -9.72
N ALA A 122 10.83 6.10 -9.89
CA ALA A 122 9.42 6.39 -9.62
C ALA A 122 9.18 6.69 -8.12
N VAL A 123 9.73 5.87 -7.23
CA VAL A 123 9.62 6.07 -5.78
C VAL A 123 10.37 7.33 -5.33
N ALA A 124 11.53 7.61 -5.91
CA ALA A 124 12.27 8.84 -5.63
C ALA A 124 11.44 10.09 -5.96
N GLY A 125 10.80 10.13 -7.14
CA GLY A 125 9.88 11.21 -7.49
C GLY A 125 8.70 11.32 -6.52
N GLN A 126 8.11 10.19 -6.14
CA GLN A 126 7.01 10.15 -5.17
C GLN A 126 7.40 10.77 -3.81
N LEU A 127 8.59 10.45 -3.29
CA LEU A 127 9.06 10.96 -2.00
C LEU A 127 9.20 12.49 -2.00
N VAL A 128 9.67 13.05 -3.12
CA VAL A 128 9.82 14.50 -3.30
C VAL A 128 8.45 15.18 -3.38
N GLU A 129 7.54 14.69 -4.22
CA GLU A 129 6.20 15.26 -4.37
C GLU A 129 5.37 15.19 -3.07
N GLN A 130 5.61 14.16 -2.26
CA GLN A 130 4.99 14.01 -0.95
C GLN A 130 5.67 14.84 0.16
N ARG A 131 6.71 15.64 -0.16
CA ARG A 131 7.51 16.41 0.80
C ARG A 131 8.07 15.56 1.93
N ARG A 132 8.50 14.34 1.60
CA ARG A 132 9.15 13.43 2.55
C ARG A 132 10.66 13.66 2.62
N THR A 133 11.19 14.56 1.80
CA THR A 133 12.59 14.98 1.80
C THR A 133 12.73 16.35 1.12
N ASP A 134 13.83 17.06 1.41
CA ASP A 134 14.20 18.32 0.76
C ASP A 134 15.15 18.12 -0.45
N MET A 135 15.58 16.88 -0.71
CA MET A 135 16.38 16.53 -1.89
C MET A 135 15.53 16.58 -3.17
N ASP A 136 16.18 16.72 -4.32
CA ASP A 136 15.52 16.49 -5.61
C ASP A 136 15.43 14.98 -5.93
N ALA A 137 14.62 14.63 -6.93
CA ALA A 137 14.36 13.23 -7.26
C ALA A 137 15.63 12.47 -7.67
N ALA A 138 16.61 13.13 -8.29
CA ALA A 138 17.87 12.51 -8.65
C ALA A 138 18.73 12.22 -7.41
N GLY A 139 18.80 13.17 -6.47
CA GLY A 139 19.47 12.98 -5.19
C GLY A 139 18.86 11.84 -4.36
N VAL A 140 17.54 11.75 -4.32
CA VAL A 140 16.85 10.64 -3.64
C VAL A 140 17.10 9.30 -4.33
N ALA A 141 17.06 9.26 -5.66
CA ALA A 141 17.36 8.04 -6.42
C ALA A 141 18.78 7.57 -6.18
N THR A 142 19.77 8.47 -6.21
CA THR A 142 21.17 8.15 -5.88
C THR A 142 21.31 7.66 -4.44
N LEU A 143 20.64 8.30 -3.47
CA LEU A 143 20.70 7.86 -2.09
C LEU A 143 20.13 6.45 -1.91
N ILE A 144 18.98 6.14 -2.52
CA ILE A 144 18.37 4.80 -2.49
C ILE A 144 19.33 3.78 -3.09
N ASP A 145 19.96 4.13 -4.22
CA ASP A 145 20.92 3.27 -4.91
C ASP A 145 22.16 2.96 -4.05
N ASP A 146 22.82 4.01 -3.53
CA ASP A 146 24.03 3.89 -2.74
C ASP A 146 23.79 3.10 -1.44
N THR A 147 22.69 3.42 -0.74
CA THR A 147 22.35 2.75 0.52
C THR A 147 21.92 1.30 0.30
N ALA A 148 21.20 0.99 -0.79
CA ALA A 148 20.84 -0.38 -1.13
C ALA A 148 22.08 -1.21 -1.47
N ARG A 149 22.99 -0.68 -2.30
CA ARG A 149 24.23 -1.38 -2.65
C ARG A 149 25.15 -1.59 -1.45
N ALA A 150 25.13 -0.69 -0.47
CA ALA A 150 25.94 -0.82 0.75
C ALA A 150 25.41 -1.85 1.74
N ASN A 151 24.09 -2.08 1.79
CA ASN A 151 23.46 -2.85 2.87
C ASN A 151 22.69 -4.09 2.40
N LEU A 152 22.07 -4.03 1.22
CA LEU A 152 21.15 -5.06 0.72
C LEU A 152 21.79 -5.95 -0.35
N CYS A 153 22.65 -5.39 -1.20
CA CYS A 153 23.23 -6.12 -2.32
C CYS A 153 24.52 -6.84 -1.91
N SER A 154 24.53 -8.18 -2.02
CA SER A 154 25.65 -9.06 -1.63
C SER A 154 26.13 -9.92 -2.79
#